data_AF-A0A524IJ07-F1
#
_entry.id   AF-A0A524IJ07-F1
#
_cell.length_a   1.000
_cell.length_b   1.000
_cell.length_c   1.000
_cell.angle_alpha   90.00
_cell.angle_beta   90.00
_cell.angle_gamma   90.00
#
_symmetry.space_group_name_H-M   'P 1'
#
loop_
_entity.id
_entity.type
_entity.pdbx_description
1 polymer ?
#
loop_
_entity_poly.entity_id
_entity_poly.type
_entity_poly.pdbx_seq_one_letter_code
_entity_poly.pdbx_strand_id
1 'polypeptide(L)'
;MNILATLALCVTGLLIGFLAQRSRICFIAGLRDYILVRDRELLMGLFSFVATVWVLTSACYALGLLQSGMPEFGDIRVKIQVLPVPGAEGLPGGLKPLRLLGDGSLPAPLWSIVNPFFFVTLAGGFLLGFLSVQAGGCVLRQHVLAAQGDRDSLWYLAGFYLASPVFYLVLYRLFAWVY
;
A
#
# COMPACT_ATOMS: atom_id res chain seq x y z
N MET A 1 -0.09 -22.94 15.49
CA MET A 1 0.19 -22.61 14.07
C MET A 1 0.57 -23.91 13.36
N ASN A 2 -0.27 -24.37 12.44
CA ASN A 2 -0.10 -25.68 11.79
C ASN A 2 1.08 -25.65 10.82
N ILE A 3 1.87 -26.73 10.74
CA ILE A 3 2.98 -26.89 9.79
C ILE A 3 2.54 -26.60 8.35
N LEU A 4 1.28 -26.92 8.04
CA LEU A 4 0.62 -26.67 6.75
C LEU A 4 0.57 -25.18 6.38
N ALA A 5 0.36 -24.29 7.35
CA ALA A 5 0.36 -22.84 7.13
C ALA A 5 1.78 -22.30 6.87
N THR A 6 2.79 -22.84 7.56
CA THR A 6 4.20 -22.48 7.35
C THR A 6 4.68 -22.92 5.97
N LEU A 7 4.34 -24.14 5.56
CA LEU A 7 4.65 -24.64 4.21
C LEU A 7 3.95 -23.81 3.13
N ALA A 8 2.67 -23.48 3.34
CA ALA A 8 1.93 -22.61 2.41
C ALA A 8 2.62 -21.25 2.24
N LEU A 9 2.98 -20.58 3.34
CA LEU A 9 3.69 -19.29 3.30
C LEU A 9 5.05 -19.39 2.60
N CYS A 10 5.80 -20.47 2.85
CA CYS A 10 7.09 -20.70 2.19
C CYS A 10 6.93 -20.85 0.67
N VAL A 11 5.96 -21.67 0.24
CA VAL A 11 5.65 -21.88 -1.18
C VAL A 11 5.17 -20.58 -1.83
N THR A 12 4.22 -19.87 -1.21
CA THR A 12 3.72 -18.59 -1.73
C THR A 12 4.82 -17.55 -1.85
N GLY A 13 5.70 -17.43 -0.86
CA GLY A 13 6.85 -16.52 -0.89
C GLY A 13 7.83 -16.84 -2.01
N LEU A 14 8.16 -18.11 -2.20
CA LEU A 14 9.06 -18.56 -3.28
C LEU A 14 8.46 -18.34 -4.66
N LEU A 15 7.14 -18.56 -4.80
CA LEU A 15 6.40 -18.36 -6.04
C LEU A 15 6.35 -16.87 -6.42
N ILE A 16 6.09 -15.99 -5.44
CA ILE A 16 6.13 -14.52 -5.65
C ILE A 16 7.55 -14.07 -6.02
N GLY A 17 8.58 -14.59 -5.36
CA GLY A 17 9.97 -14.28 -5.66
C GLY A 17 10.36 -14.67 -7.09
N PHE A 18 9.98 -15.87 -7.54
CA PHE A 18 10.21 -16.34 -8.90
C PHE A 18 9.49 -15.47 -9.95
N LEU A 19 8.24 -15.11 -9.71
CA LEU A 19 7.47 -14.22 -10.60
C LEU A 19 8.07 -12.81 -10.67
N ALA A 20 8.58 -12.29 -9.56
CA ALA A 20 9.25 -10.98 -9.50
C ALA A 20 10.51 -10.93 -10.37
N GLN A 21 11.30 -12.00 -10.40
CA GLN A 21 12.50 -12.09 -11.23
C GLN A 21 12.19 -12.07 -12.74
N ARG A 22 11.09 -12.71 -13.16
CA ARG A 22 10.68 -12.79 -14.57
C ARG A 22 10.00 -11.51 -15.07
N SER A 23 9.22 -10.85 -14.22
CA SER A 23 8.34 -9.74 -14.62
C SER A 23 9.07 -8.41 -14.84
N ARG A 24 10.28 -8.22 -14.28
CA ARG A 24 11.08 -6.97 -14.42
C ARG A 24 10.25 -5.68 -14.24
N ILE A 25 9.22 -5.72 -13.40
CA ILE A 25 8.28 -4.61 -13.24
C ILE A 25 8.94 -3.47 -12.45
N CYS A 26 9.05 -2.31 -13.08
CA CYS A 26 9.66 -1.13 -12.49
C CYS A 26 8.75 0.07 -12.74
N PHE A 27 7.86 0.36 -11.79
CA PHE A 27 6.82 1.38 -11.94
C PHE A 27 7.38 2.78 -12.20
N ILE A 28 8.52 3.13 -11.60
CA ILE A 28 9.20 4.41 -11.82
C ILE A 28 9.79 4.52 -13.24
N ALA A 29 10.29 3.39 -13.80
CA ALA A 29 10.88 3.37 -15.13
C ALA A 29 9.81 3.40 -16.22
N GLY A 30 8.67 2.73 -15.99
CA GLY A 30 7.54 2.74 -16.93
C GLY A 30 7.00 4.15 -17.20
N LEU A 31 6.97 5.02 -16.18
CA LEU A 31 6.52 6.42 -16.38
C LEU A 31 7.53 7.24 -17.19
N ARG A 32 8.84 7.07 -16.96
CA ARG A 32 9.89 7.76 -17.71
C ARG A 32 9.94 7.30 -19.18
N ASP A 33 9.89 5.99 -19.43
CA ASP A 33 9.91 5.45 -20.80
C ASP A 33 8.65 5.84 -21.58
N TYR A 34 7.51 5.97 -20.90
CA TYR A 34 6.30 6.50 -21.53
C TYR A 34 6.45 7.96 -21.97
N ILE A 35 7.14 8.79 -21.17
CA ILE A 35 7.36 10.21 -21.51
C ILE A 35 8.36 10.34 -22.65
N LEU A 36 9.43 9.54 -22.65
CA LEU A 36 10.58 9.74 -23.53
C LEU A 36 10.51 8.93 -24.85
N VAL A 37 10.08 7.66 -24.77
CA VAL A 37 10.02 6.72 -25.90
C VAL A 37 8.57 6.38 -26.29
N ARG A 38 7.62 6.63 -25.38
CA ARG A 38 6.19 6.32 -25.54
C ARG A 38 5.89 4.82 -25.63
N ASP A 39 6.76 4.00 -25.04
CA ASP A 39 6.49 2.58 -24.84
C ASP A 39 5.38 2.40 -23.80
N ARG A 40 4.27 1.79 -24.23
CA ARG A 40 3.09 1.61 -23.38
C ARG A 40 3.07 0.26 -22.67
N GLU A 41 3.82 -0.73 -23.18
CA GLU A 41 3.80 -2.12 -22.68
C GLU A 41 4.06 -2.23 -21.17
N LEU A 42 5.08 -1.53 -20.65
CA LEU A 42 5.34 -1.52 -19.20
C LEU A 42 4.24 -0.81 -18.40
N LEU A 43 3.58 0.18 -19.02
CA LEU A 43 2.58 1.02 -18.36
C LEU A 43 1.22 0.32 -18.30
N MET A 44 0.86 -0.51 -19.29
CA MET A 44 -0.29 -1.40 -19.21
C MET A 44 -0.15 -2.43 -18.07
N GLY A 45 1.08 -2.88 -17.78
CA GLY A 45 1.36 -3.73 -16.62
C GLY A 45 1.06 -3.07 -15.26
N LEU A 46 1.26 -1.75 -15.14
CA LEU A 46 0.87 -1.00 -13.94
C LEU A 46 -0.65 -0.93 -13.80
N PHE A 47 -1.35 -0.59 -14.87
CA PHE A 47 -2.82 -0.51 -14.83
C PHE A 47 -3.48 -1.86 -14.56
N SER A 48 -2.93 -2.96 -15.10
CA SER A 48 -3.46 -4.30 -14.81
C SER A 48 -3.29 -4.68 -13.34
N PHE A 49 -2.17 -4.35 -12.71
CA PHE A 49 -1.97 -4.61 -11.28
C PHE A 49 -2.97 -3.83 -10.42
N VAL A 50 -3.13 -2.52 -10.68
CA VAL A 50 -4.10 -1.67 -9.96
C VAL A 50 -5.53 -2.18 -10.15
N ALA A 51 -5.90 -2.52 -11.38
CA ALA A 51 -7.22 -3.09 -11.68
C ALA A 51 -7.43 -4.44 -10.98
N THR A 52 -6.44 -5.32 -10.99
CA THR A 52 -6.52 -6.64 -10.36
C THR A 52 -6.71 -6.51 -8.85
N VAL A 53 -5.92 -5.67 -8.18
CA VAL A 53 -6.07 -5.44 -6.73
C VAL A 53 -7.44 -4.83 -6.43
N TRP A 54 -7.87 -3.83 -7.20
CA TRP A 54 -9.18 -3.20 -6.99
C TRP A 54 -10.33 -4.20 -7.15
N VAL A 55 -10.32 -5.01 -8.21
CA VAL A 55 -11.33 -6.05 -8.46
C VAL A 55 -11.26 -7.14 -7.38
N LEU A 56 -10.07 -7.62 -7.02
CA LEU A 56 -9.90 -8.66 -6.01
C LEU A 56 -10.38 -8.19 -4.64
N THR A 57 -10.00 -6.97 -4.21
CA THR A 57 -10.45 -6.38 -2.95
C THR A 57 -11.97 -6.20 -2.94
N SER A 58 -12.55 -5.72 -4.05
CA SER A 58 -14.01 -5.58 -4.18
C SER A 58 -14.74 -6.93 -4.11
N ALA A 59 -14.19 -7.96 -4.76
CA ALA A 59 -14.72 -9.32 -4.75
C ALA A 59 -14.60 -9.96 -3.36
N CYS A 60 -13.46 -9.83 -2.68
CA CYS A 60 -13.27 -10.35 -1.33
C CYS A 60 -14.13 -9.60 -0.29
N TYR A 61 -14.41 -8.32 -0.52
CA TYR A 61 -15.39 -7.56 0.28
C TYR A 61 -16.81 -8.11 0.08
N ALA A 62 -17.23 -8.39 -1.17
CA ALA A 62 -18.52 -9.01 -1.46
C ALA A 62 -18.68 -10.41 -0.84
N LEU A 63 -17.58 -11.16 -0.71
CA LEU A 63 -17.53 -12.49 -0.08
C LEU A 63 -17.43 -12.44 1.46
N GLY A 64 -17.33 -11.25 2.07
CA GLY A 64 -17.27 -11.08 3.53
C GLY A 64 -15.96 -11.54 4.18
N LEU A 65 -14.89 -11.73 3.40
CA LEU A 65 -13.58 -12.22 3.87
C LEU A 65 -12.66 -11.12 4.41
N LEU A 66 -13.01 -9.83 4.23
CA LEU A 66 -12.28 -8.70 4.80
C LEU A 66 -13.10 -7.99 5.89
N GLN A 67 -12.56 -7.95 7.11
CA GLN A 67 -12.99 -6.96 8.10
C GLN A 67 -12.49 -5.58 7.65
N SER A 68 -13.44 -4.69 7.37
CA SER A 68 -13.21 -3.28 7.03
C SER A 68 -12.65 -2.51 8.24
N GLY A 69 -11.34 -2.62 8.45
CA GLY A 69 -10.59 -1.76 9.36
C GLY A 69 -9.60 -0.94 8.56
N MET A 70 -10.01 0.22 8.05
CA MET A 70 -9.03 1.24 7.67
C MET A 70 -8.50 1.84 8.98
N PRO A 71 -7.18 1.85 9.23
CA PRO A 71 -6.64 2.56 10.39
C PRO A 71 -6.87 4.07 10.19
N GLU A 72 -7.61 4.70 11.10
CA GLU A 72 -7.83 6.15 11.11
C GLU A 72 -6.53 6.87 11.46
N PHE A 73 -5.80 7.34 10.45
CA PHE A 73 -4.66 8.24 10.62
C PHE A 73 -5.10 9.67 10.30
N GLY A 74 -5.31 10.47 11.34
CA GLY A 74 -5.72 11.88 11.25
C GLY A 74 -7.17 12.11 11.69
N ASP A 75 -7.47 13.33 12.12
CA ASP A 75 -8.69 13.78 12.81
C ASP A 75 -9.97 13.81 11.93
N ILE A 76 -10.03 12.99 10.88
CA ILE A 76 -11.22 12.80 10.07
C ILE A 76 -12.01 11.64 10.69
N ARG A 77 -12.68 11.92 11.80
CA ARG A 77 -13.66 11.00 12.42
C ARG A 77 -14.85 10.84 11.48
N VAL A 78 -14.76 9.91 10.53
CA VAL A 78 -15.97 9.46 9.83
C VAL A 78 -16.70 8.59 10.84
N LYS A 79 -17.69 9.17 11.51
CA LYS A 79 -18.45 8.56 12.61
C LYS A 79 -19.30 7.39 12.09
N ILE A 80 -18.66 6.29 11.71
CA ILE A 80 -19.31 5.03 11.31
C ILE A 80 -19.74 4.35 12.61
N GLN A 81 -20.91 4.75 13.10
CA GLN A 81 -21.58 3.96 14.14
C GLN A 81 -22.17 2.71 13.48
N VAL A 82 -21.45 1.60 13.60
CA VAL A 82 -22.00 0.27 13.35
C VAL A 82 -22.96 -0.03 14.51
N LEU A 83 -24.24 0.35 14.38
CA LEU A 83 -25.25 -0.10 15.34
C LEU A 83 -25.51 -1.62 15.13
N PRO A 84 -25.46 -2.44 16.19
CA PRO A 84 -25.85 -3.84 16.10
C PRO A 84 -27.36 -3.92 15.85
N VAL A 85 -27.77 -4.58 14.76
CA VAL A 85 -29.18 -4.89 14.48
C VAL A 85 -29.53 -6.15 15.28
N PRO A 86 -30.49 -6.10 16.23
CA PRO A 86 -30.97 -7.30 16.89
C PRO A 86 -31.83 -8.10 15.91
N GLY A 87 -31.49 -9.37 15.67
CA GLY A 87 -32.34 -10.31 14.92
C GLY A 87 -31.77 -10.86 13.59
N ALA A 88 -30.46 -11.00 13.44
CA ALA A 88 -29.85 -11.64 12.26
C ALA A 88 -29.19 -12.98 12.59
N GLU A 89 -29.93 -13.88 13.25
CA GLU A 89 -29.55 -15.29 13.40
C GLU A 89 -30.15 -16.08 12.22
N GLY A 90 -29.43 -16.21 11.10
CA GLY A 90 -29.79 -17.21 10.08
C GLY A 90 -29.62 -16.89 8.58
N LEU A 91 -28.88 -15.86 8.17
CA LEU A 91 -28.77 -15.49 6.74
C LEU A 91 -27.32 -15.63 6.22
N PRO A 92 -27.00 -16.65 5.38
CA PRO A 92 -25.74 -16.74 4.66
C PRO A 92 -25.74 -15.75 3.49
N GLY A 93 -24.99 -14.67 3.63
CA GLY A 93 -24.98 -13.57 2.67
C GLY A 93 -24.94 -12.25 3.40
N GLY A 94 -23.72 -11.78 3.68
CA GLY A 94 -23.42 -10.58 4.47
C GLY A 94 -23.78 -9.26 3.78
N LEU A 95 -25.00 -9.10 3.28
CA LEU A 95 -25.56 -7.78 3.00
C LEU A 95 -25.96 -7.14 4.34
N LYS A 96 -24.99 -6.55 5.03
CA LYS A 96 -25.30 -5.50 6.00
C LYS A 96 -25.90 -4.33 5.21
N PRO A 97 -27.15 -3.89 5.48
CA PRO A 97 -27.72 -2.73 4.84
C PRO A 97 -26.93 -1.49 5.27
N LEU A 98 -26.13 -1.00 4.35
CA LEU A 98 -25.33 0.21 4.47
C LEU A 98 -26.29 1.42 4.43
N ARG A 99 -26.87 1.80 5.59
CA ARG A 99 -27.59 3.07 5.71
C ARG A 99 -26.57 4.21 5.81
N LEU A 100 -26.15 4.72 4.66
CA LEU A 100 -25.47 6.01 4.49
C LEU A 100 -26.45 7.16 4.74
N LEU A 101 -26.91 7.34 5.98
CA LEU A 101 -27.56 8.61 6.36
C LEU A 101 -26.47 9.60 6.77
N GLY A 102 -25.80 10.15 5.76
CA GLY A 102 -25.07 11.40 5.91
C GLY A 102 -26.08 12.53 5.88
N ASP A 103 -26.35 13.14 7.03
CA ASP A 103 -26.94 14.47 7.07
C ASP A 103 -26.02 15.41 6.28
N GLY A 104 -26.63 16.16 5.36
CA GLY A 104 -25.98 16.99 4.36
C GLY A 104 -25.12 18.11 4.95
N SER A 105 -23.90 17.77 5.36
CA SER A 105 -22.78 18.70 5.38
C SER A 105 -21.85 18.34 4.23
N LEU A 106 -21.72 19.30 3.32
CA LEU A 106 -20.78 19.31 2.21
C LEU A 106 -19.38 18.84 2.66
N PRO A 107 -18.55 18.28 1.75
CA PRO A 107 -17.22 17.77 2.08
C PRO A 107 -16.49 18.80 2.93
N ALA A 108 -15.85 18.34 4.01
CA ALA A 108 -15.11 19.17 4.94
C ALA A 108 -14.39 20.31 4.21
N PRO A 109 -14.43 21.56 4.73
CA PRO A 109 -13.87 22.71 4.03
C PRO A 109 -12.43 22.40 3.60
N LEU A 110 -12.01 22.89 2.43
CA LEU A 110 -10.67 22.68 1.85
C LEU A 110 -9.54 22.89 2.87
N TRP A 111 -9.77 23.75 3.87
CA TRP A 111 -8.90 23.97 5.02
C TRP A 111 -8.59 22.71 5.86
N SER A 112 -9.51 21.74 5.95
CA SER A 112 -9.32 20.43 6.60
C SER A 112 -8.38 19.49 5.83
N ILE A 113 -8.15 19.75 4.54
CA ILE A 113 -7.11 19.04 3.77
C ILE A 113 -5.72 19.62 4.10
N VAL A 114 -5.65 20.89 4.50
CA VAL A 114 -4.40 21.60 4.85
C VAL A 114 -4.04 21.36 6.32
N ASN A 115 -4.01 20.08 6.72
CA ASN A 115 -3.56 19.66 8.04
C ASN A 115 -2.04 19.37 8.04
N PRO A 116 -1.37 19.42 9.21
CA PRO A 116 0.05 19.06 9.32
C PRO A 116 0.36 17.69 8.71
N PHE A 117 -0.57 16.74 8.83
CA PHE A 117 -0.51 15.42 8.18
C PHE A 117 -0.30 15.50 6.66
N PHE A 118 -1.05 16.37 5.96
CA PHE A 118 -0.94 16.53 4.51
C PHE A 118 0.45 17.00 4.11
N PHE A 119 1.00 17.99 4.82
CA PHE A 119 2.35 18.48 4.55
C PHE A 119 3.42 17.43 4.81
N VAL A 120 3.27 16.61 5.86
CA VAL A 120 4.23 15.53 6.16
C VAL A 120 4.14 14.41 5.13
N THR A 121 2.94 14.02 4.70
CA THR A 121 2.77 13.03 3.61
C THR A 121 3.33 13.53 2.29
N LEU A 122 3.09 14.81 1.96
CA LEU A 122 3.59 15.41 0.72
C LEU A 122 5.12 15.52 0.75
N ALA A 123 5.70 16.02 1.85
CA ALA A 123 7.15 16.11 2.03
C ALA A 123 7.81 14.73 2.02
N GLY A 124 7.22 13.74 2.71
CA GLY A 124 7.71 12.36 2.74
C GLY A 124 7.64 11.69 1.37
N GLY A 125 6.52 11.83 0.66
CA GLY A 125 6.34 11.29 -0.70
C GLY A 125 7.31 11.92 -1.70
N PHE A 126 7.51 13.23 -1.62
CA PHE A 126 8.48 13.95 -2.46
C PHE A 126 9.93 13.50 -2.17
N LEU A 127 10.29 13.38 -0.88
CA LEU A 127 11.61 12.92 -0.46
C LEU A 127 11.88 11.48 -0.94
N LEU A 128 10.92 10.57 -0.76
CA LEU A 128 11.02 9.18 -1.24
C LEU A 128 11.17 9.13 -2.76
N GLY A 129 10.42 9.95 -3.50
CA GLY A 129 10.56 10.07 -4.95
C GLY A 129 11.95 10.55 -5.35
N PHE A 130 12.45 11.61 -4.72
CA PHE A 130 13.78 12.18 -5.01
C PHE A 130 14.92 11.20 -4.72
N LEU A 131 14.89 10.52 -3.57
CA LEU A 131 15.86 9.50 -3.20
C LEU A 131 15.82 8.30 -4.16
N SER A 132 14.63 7.91 -4.63
CA SER A 132 14.49 6.81 -5.60
C SER A 132 15.13 7.12 -6.96
N VAL A 133 15.12 8.40 -7.37
CA VAL A 133 15.76 8.84 -8.64
C VAL A 133 17.28 8.82 -8.51
N GLN A 134 17.82 9.30 -7.38
CA GLN A 134 19.27 9.28 -7.12
C GLN A 134 19.83 7.86 -7.05
N ALA A 135 19.07 6.92 -6.48
CA ALA A 135 19.47 5.52 -6.37
C ALA A 135 19.49 4.76 -7.71
N GLY A 136 19.04 5.36 -8.82
CA GLY A 136 19.15 4.79 -10.16
C GLY A 136 18.31 3.53 -10.40
N GLY A 137 17.36 3.20 -9.52
CA GLY A 137 16.54 1.99 -9.66
C GLY A 137 15.26 2.00 -8.83
N CYS A 138 14.27 1.21 -9.26
CA CYS A 138 13.13 0.88 -8.40
C CYS A 138 13.52 -0.17 -7.37
N VAL A 139 12.92 -0.07 -6.18
CA VAL A 139 13.14 -0.99 -5.06
C VAL A 139 13.01 -2.46 -5.48
N LEU A 140 12.03 -2.78 -6.32
CA LEU A 140 11.77 -4.16 -6.75
C LEU A 140 12.86 -4.74 -7.67
N ARG A 141 13.48 -3.91 -8.52
CA ARG A 141 14.63 -4.33 -9.34
C ARG A 141 15.87 -4.56 -8.47
N GLN A 142 16.10 -3.72 -7.47
CA GLN A 142 17.22 -3.84 -6.55
C GLN A 142 17.12 -5.14 -5.71
N HIS A 143 15.91 -5.56 -5.32
CA HIS A 143 15.70 -6.86 -4.68
C HIS A 143 16.10 -8.04 -5.57
N VAL A 144 15.77 -7.97 -6.86
CA VAL A 144 16.12 -9.04 -7.82
C VAL A 144 17.63 -9.08 -8.09
N LEU A 145 18.28 -7.93 -8.26
CA LEU A 145 19.73 -7.85 -8.46
C LEU A 145 20.49 -8.31 -7.22
N ALA A 146 20.03 -7.93 -6.02
CA ALA A 146 20.57 -8.46 -4.77
C ALA A 146 20.43 -9.98 -4.67
N ALA A 147 19.30 -10.55 -5.12
CA ALA A 147 19.12 -12.01 -5.17
C ALA A 147 20.01 -12.71 -6.21
N GLN A 148 20.46 -11.99 -7.25
CA GLN A 148 21.46 -12.47 -8.22
C GLN A 148 22.91 -12.36 -7.71
N GLY A 149 23.12 -11.77 -6.54
CA GLY A 149 24.43 -11.65 -5.90
C GLY A 149 25.17 -10.35 -6.19
N ASP A 150 24.50 -9.33 -6.74
CA ASP A 150 25.11 -8.01 -6.93
C ASP A 150 25.31 -7.30 -5.58
N ARG A 151 26.56 -6.93 -5.28
CA ARG A 151 26.94 -6.35 -3.98
C ARG A 151 26.50 -4.91 -3.82
N ASP A 152 26.43 -4.15 -4.92
CA ASP A 152 26.05 -2.74 -4.90
C ASP A 152 24.55 -2.60 -4.60
N SER A 153 23.73 -3.45 -5.22
CA SER A 153 22.30 -3.57 -4.93
C SER A 153 22.03 -4.00 -3.47
N LEU A 154 22.90 -4.85 -2.91
CA LEU A 154 22.81 -5.35 -1.54
C LEU A 154 22.99 -4.24 -0.50
N TRP A 155 23.97 -3.35 -0.68
CA TRP A 155 24.18 -2.20 0.21
C TRP A 155 23.00 -1.22 0.17
N TYR A 156 22.44 -0.99 -1.01
CA TYR A 156 21.23 -0.18 -1.15
C TYR A 156 20.04 -0.80 -0.39
N LEU A 157 19.83 -2.12 -0.53
CA LEU A 157 18.77 -2.85 0.18
C LEU A 157 18.94 -2.78 1.70
N ALA A 158 20.18 -2.95 2.18
CA ALA A 158 20.50 -2.86 3.59
C ALA A 158 20.09 -1.49 4.15
N GLY A 159 20.44 -0.40 3.46
CA GLY A 159 20.03 0.95 3.84
C GLY A 159 18.51 1.14 3.87
N PHE A 160 17.79 0.60 2.88
CA PHE A 160 16.32 0.66 2.83
C PHE A 160 15.67 -0.08 4.01
N TYR A 161 16.16 -1.27 4.37
CA TYR A 161 15.65 -2.01 5.52
C TYR A 161 16.03 -1.38 6.86
N LEU A 162 17.21 -0.77 6.97
CA LEU A 162 17.66 -0.04 8.15
C LEU A 162 16.84 1.23 8.37
N ALA A 163 16.27 1.82 7.31
CA ALA A 163 15.37 2.96 7.43
C ALA A 163 14.11 2.65 8.26
N SER A 164 13.59 1.40 8.24
CA SER A 164 12.40 1.01 9.01
C SER A 164 12.56 1.12 10.54
N PRO A 165 13.57 0.49 11.17
CA PRO A 165 13.81 0.69 12.61
C PRO A 165 14.23 2.12 12.94
N VAL A 166 14.97 2.81 12.06
CA VAL A 166 15.31 4.23 12.27
C VAL A 166 14.05 5.11 12.27
N PHE A 167 13.12 4.87 11.35
CA PHE A 167 11.82 5.52 11.33
C PHE A 167 11.07 5.27 12.63
N TYR A 168 11.01 4.02 13.09
CA TYR A 168 10.32 3.69 14.34
C TYR A 168 10.95 4.37 15.57
N LEU A 169 12.28 4.44 15.65
CA LEU A 169 12.97 5.01 16.81
C LEU A 169 13.00 6.54 16.81
N VAL A 170 13.12 7.17 15.63
CA VAL A 170 13.31 8.62 15.48
C VAL A 170 12.01 9.32 15.15
N LEU A 171 11.29 8.87 14.12
CA LEU A 171 10.08 9.57 13.65
C LEU A 171 8.90 9.35 14.59
N TYR A 172 8.73 8.18 15.21
CA TYR A 172 7.70 8.02 16.25
C TYR A 172 7.87 9.04 17.39
N ARG A 173 9.11 9.26 17.81
CA ARG A 173 9.45 10.21 18.88
C ARG A 173 9.23 11.67 18.44
N LEU A 174 9.48 11.96 17.17
CA LEU A 174 9.29 13.28 16.57
C LEU A 174 7.81 13.61 16.36
N PHE A 175 7.01 12.64 15.90
CA PHE A 175 5.56 12.80 15.75
C PHE A 175 4.86 12.98 17.10
N ALA A 176 5.27 12.27 18.15
CA ALA A 176 4.75 12.46 19.50
C ALA A 176 5.10 13.84 20.12
N TRP A 177 6.04 14.57 19.52
CA TRP A 177 6.40 15.93 19.93
C TRP A 177 5.72 16.99 19.07
N VAL A 178 5.39 16.67 17.82
CA VAL A 178 4.74 17.57 16.85
C VAL A 178 3.21 17.53 16.94
N TYR A 179 2.63 16.39 17.31
CA TYR A 179 1.19 16.17 17.54
C TYR A 179 0.89 16.04 19.04
#